data_AF-A0A933UMY3-F1
#
_entry.id   AF-A0A933UMY3-F1
#
_cell.length_a   1.000
_cell.length_b   1.000
_cell.length_c   1.000
_cell.angle_alpha   90.00
_cell.angle_beta   90.00
_cell.angle_gamma   90.00
#
_symmetry.space_group_name_H-M   'P 1'
#
loop_
_entity.id
_entity.type
_entity.pdbx_description
1 polymer ?
#
loop_
_entity_poly.entity_id
_entity_poly.type
_entity_poly.pdbx_seq_one_letter_code
_entity_poly.pdbx_strand_id
1 'polypeptide(L)'
;MAYKKHFDEHTGADEVSDGTDGTTIDLRDGSSPRGRGAGSESGGGRTSSDWPLRAGGSGGSGGSGGSGRRTAGLDERETLTTTSRVETVTAERAGSGEPTGAPRSTPAGAADKLGVFCTGPAIPAPAWNVLTEVIGTFVLVLVVLLFGRTPSGLGPAAVAFLVVGIGASLGGPTGYAINPARDLGPRLAHALLPVAGKGGSNWGYAWVPIVGPVVGAVLAGLLFRVLT
;
A
#
# COMPACT_ATOMS: atom_id res chain seq x y z
N MET A 1 46.83 1.81 26.29
CA MET A 1 45.97 2.43 27.33
C MET A 1 45.70 3.90 26.95
N ALA A 2 45.02 4.12 25.81
CA ALA A 2 44.78 5.45 25.24
C ALA A 2 43.50 5.46 24.36
N TYR A 3 42.37 4.99 24.92
CA TYR A 3 41.07 5.01 24.24
C TYR A 3 39.93 5.43 25.18
N LYS A 4 40.25 6.23 26.21
CA LYS A 4 39.30 6.66 27.23
C LYS A 4 39.48 8.13 27.61
N LYS A 5 39.82 8.99 26.64
CA LYS A 5 40.05 10.44 26.89
C LYS A 5 39.34 11.37 25.89
N HIS A 6 38.38 10.86 25.12
CA HIS A 6 37.59 11.66 24.17
C HIS A 6 36.07 11.57 24.39
N PHE A 7 35.64 11.10 25.56
CA PHE A 7 34.20 10.97 25.88
C PHE A 7 33.72 11.88 27.02
N ASP A 8 34.59 12.73 27.58
CA ASP A 8 34.30 13.49 28.82
C ASP A 8 34.33 15.02 28.64
N GLU A 9 34.13 15.59 27.44
CA GLU A 9 34.24 17.05 27.25
C GLU A 9 33.03 17.77 26.63
N HIS A 10 31.89 17.11 26.40
CA HIS A 10 30.68 17.79 25.89
C HIS A 10 29.42 17.45 26.69
N THR A 11 29.45 17.74 27.99
CA THR A 11 28.23 17.89 28.80
C THR A 11 28.21 19.31 29.38
N GLY A 12 28.08 20.28 28.47
CA GLY A 12 27.70 21.66 28.79
C GLY A 12 26.24 21.83 28.44
N ALA A 13 25.43 22.25 29.41
CA ALA A 13 24.04 22.60 29.23
C ALA A 13 23.97 23.95 28.51
N ASP A 14 23.70 23.91 27.20
CA ASP A 14 23.36 25.11 26.44
C ASP A 14 21.83 25.11 26.26
N GLU A 15 21.18 26.05 26.95
CA GLU A 15 19.76 26.35 26.81
C GLU A 15 19.43 26.68 25.35
N VAL A 16 18.61 25.83 24.72
CA VAL A 16 18.02 26.14 23.43
C VAL A 16 16.83 27.07 23.68
N SER A 17 17.05 28.36 23.44
CA SER A 17 16.00 29.36 23.30
C SER A 17 15.14 29.01 22.09
N ASP A 18 13.98 28.40 22.32
CA ASP A 18 12.97 28.16 21.27
C ASP A 18 12.36 29.50 20.85
N GLY A 19 12.73 29.96 19.66
CA GLY A 19 12.18 31.14 19.01
C GLY A 19 10.78 30.88 18.46
N THR A 20 9.83 30.54 19.33
CA THR A 20 8.41 30.49 19.01
C THR A 20 7.70 31.72 19.56
N ASP A 21 7.07 32.45 18.64
CA ASP A 21 6.28 33.64 18.88
C ASP A 21 5.21 33.43 19.98
N GLY A 22 5.49 33.96 21.17
CA GLY A 22 4.54 34.77 21.94
C GLY A 22 3.16 34.22 22.29
N THR A 23 2.96 32.91 22.38
CA THR A 23 1.66 32.34 22.80
C THR A 23 1.77 31.64 24.15
N THR A 24 1.79 32.44 25.23
CA THR A 24 1.56 31.93 26.58
C THR A 24 0.08 31.53 26.70
N ILE A 25 -0.21 30.23 26.69
CA ILE A 25 -1.53 29.72 27.09
C ILE A 25 -1.60 29.78 28.62
N ASP A 26 -2.25 30.82 29.14
CA ASP A 26 -2.59 30.92 30.56
C ASP A 26 -3.73 29.93 30.89
N LEU A 27 -3.39 28.88 31.64
CA LEU A 27 -4.32 27.82 32.03
C LEU A 27 -5.19 28.20 33.27
N ARG A 28 -5.40 29.49 33.56
CA ARG A 28 -6.15 29.96 34.74
C ARG A 28 -7.45 30.73 34.49
N ASP A 29 -7.91 30.89 33.25
CA ASP A 29 -9.21 31.55 32.99
C ASP A 29 -10.18 30.60 32.28
N GLY A 30 -11.20 30.15 33.03
CA GLY A 30 -12.31 29.35 32.56
C GLY A 30 -13.45 30.19 31.99
N SER A 31 -13.20 30.97 30.93
CA SER A 31 -14.25 31.72 30.24
C SER A 31 -14.32 31.38 28.74
N SER A 32 -15.47 30.83 28.33
CA SER A 32 -15.78 30.47 26.95
C SER A 32 -15.80 31.69 26.01
N PRO A 33 -15.15 31.64 24.83
CA PRO A 33 -15.36 32.67 23.81
C PRO A 33 -16.66 32.41 23.05
N ARG A 34 -17.64 33.29 23.28
CA ARG A 34 -18.85 33.43 22.45
C ARG A 34 -18.45 33.92 21.06
N GLY A 35 -19.24 33.51 20.07
CA GLY A 35 -18.91 33.61 18.66
C GLY A 35 -18.85 35.02 18.09
N ARG A 36 -18.15 35.10 16.95
CA ARG A 36 -18.43 36.07 15.88
C ARG A 36 -18.68 35.28 14.61
N GLY A 37 -19.84 35.53 14.00
CA GLY A 37 -20.29 34.84 12.81
C GLY A 37 -19.97 35.58 11.50
N ALA A 38 -20.27 34.84 10.43
CA ALA A 38 -20.64 35.26 9.08
C ALA A 38 -19.54 35.83 8.16
N GLY A 39 -18.99 34.93 7.34
CA GLY A 39 -18.55 35.21 5.98
C GLY A 39 -19.02 34.06 5.08
N SER A 40 -20.05 34.32 4.26
CA SER A 40 -20.62 33.36 3.33
C SER A 40 -19.83 33.34 2.02
N GLU A 41 -19.16 32.22 1.72
CA GLU A 41 -18.66 31.94 0.37
C GLU A 41 -19.25 30.62 -0.12
N SER A 42 -20.17 30.76 -1.07
CA SER A 42 -20.76 29.72 -1.88
C SER A 42 -19.76 29.20 -2.90
N GLY A 43 -19.37 27.93 -2.82
CA GLY A 43 -18.59 27.24 -3.84
C GLY A 43 -18.86 25.75 -3.80
N GLY A 44 -19.60 25.26 -4.82
CA GLY A 44 -20.16 23.91 -4.88
C GLY A 44 -19.15 22.77 -4.75
N GLY A 45 -19.55 21.75 -4.00
CA GLY A 45 -18.80 20.50 -3.83
C GLY A 45 -18.76 19.69 -5.13
N ARG A 46 -17.55 19.32 -5.54
CA ARG A 46 -17.30 18.28 -6.55
C ARG A 46 -17.34 16.92 -5.88
N THR A 47 -18.19 16.02 -6.39
CA THR A 47 -18.30 14.63 -5.96
C THR A 47 -17.27 13.77 -6.70
N SER A 48 -17.06 12.54 -6.23
CA SER A 48 -16.05 11.58 -6.74
C SER A 48 -16.29 11.06 -8.16
N SER A 49 -17.16 11.69 -8.95
CA SER A 49 -17.49 11.35 -10.33
C SER A 49 -16.88 12.29 -11.39
N ASP A 50 -16.13 13.32 -10.99
CA ASP A 50 -15.63 14.37 -11.90
C ASP A 50 -14.20 14.16 -12.46
N TRP A 51 -13.73 12.91 -12.54
CA TRP A 51 -12.45 12.60 -13.19
C TRP A 51 -12.65 12.20 -14.67
N PRO A 52 -12.13 12.97 -15.66
CA PRO A 52 -12.24 12.58 -17.06
C PRO A 52 -11.18 11.53 -17.43
N LEU A 53 -11.62 10.29 -17.67
CA LEU A 53 -10.79 9.24 -18.28
C LEU A 53 -10.60 9.54 -19.77
N ARG A 54 -9.45 10.11 -20.13
CA ARG A 54 -8.99 10.27 -21.51
C ARG A 54 -8.12 9.07 -21.88
N ALA A 55 -8.71 8.07 -22.52
CA ALA A 55 -7.97 6.95 -23.11
C ALA A 55 -7.27 7.44 -24.39
N GLY A 56 -5.94 7.49 -24.36
CA GLY A 56 -5.09 7.77 -25.52
C GLY A 56 -4.96 6.52 -26.40
N GLY A 57 -5.25 6.67 -27.69
CA GLY A 57 -4.97 5.67 -28.73
C GLY A 57 -3.60 5.89 -29.36
N SER A 58 -2.86 4.79 -29.49
CA SER A 58 -1.73 4.61 -30.42
C SER A 58 -1.73 3.12 -30.73
N GLY A 59 -1.89 2.62 -31.94
CA GLY A 59 -1.33 3.05 -33.22
C GLY A 59 -0.70 1.79 -33.81
N GLY A 60 -1.46 1.03 -34.60
CA GLY A 60 -1.04 -0.23 -35.20
C GLY A 60 -1.37 -0.24 -36.69
N SER A 61 -0.36 0.02 -37.51
CA SER A 61 -0.41 -0.05 -38.97
C SER A 61 -0.13 -1.48 -39.43
N GLY A 62 -1.04 -2.05 -40.21
CA GLY A 62 -0.85 -3.30 -40.92
C GLY A 62 -1.74 -3.33 -42.15
N GLY A 63 -1.15 -3.21 -43.33
CA GLY A 63 -1.84 -3.37 -44.61
C GLY A 63 -1.69 -4.78 -45.15
N SER A 64 -2.68 -5.24 -45.93
CA SER A 64 -2.51 -5.84 -47.27
C SER A 64 -3.78 -6.58 -47.71
N GLY A 65 -4.11 -6.46 -49.00
CA GLY A 65 -4.87 -7.41 -49.84
C GLY A 65 -6.35 -7.63 -49.47
N GLY A 66 -7.35 -7.50 -50.34
CA GLY A 66 -7.38 -7.67 -51.79
C GLY A 66 -8.32 -8.83 -52.16
N SER A 67 -9.46 -8.50 -52.76
CA SER A 67 -10.25 -9.33 -53.70
C SER A 67 -11.15 -10.46 -53.18
N GLY A 68 -12.42 -10.51 -53.66
CA GLY A 68 -13.11 -11.79 -53.90
C GLY A 68 -14.61 -11.90 -53.60
N ARG A 69 -15.45 -11.45 -54.55
CA ARG A 69 -16.79 -11.95 -54.98
C ARG A 69 -17.61 -12.91 -54.07
N ARG A 70 -18.86 -12.46 -53.82
CA ARG A 70 -20.17 -13.15 -53.94
C ARG A 70 -20.20 -14.70 -53.90
N THR A 71 -21.06 -15.27 -53.03
CA THR A 71 -22.24 -16.06 -53.43
C THR A 71 -23.18 -16.26 -52.24
N ALA A 72 -24.48 -16.32 -52.55
CA ALA A 72 -25.58 -16.55 -51.63
C ALA A 72 -25.66 -18.03 -51.21
N GLY A 73 -26.17 -18.29 -50.01
CA GLY A 73 -26.45 -19.66 -49.55
C GLY A 73 -26.89 -19.73 -48.08
N LEU A 74 -28.19 -19.54 -47.86
CA LEU A 74 -29.06 -20.12 -46.81
C LEU A 74 -28.41 -20.77 -45.57
N ASP A 75 -28.70 -20.23 -44.37
CA ASP A 75 -29.19 -21.06 -43.25
C ASP A 75 -29.94 -20.19 -42.21
N GLU A 76 -31.27 -20.28 -42.17
CA GLU A 76 -32.14 -19.58 -41.19
C GLU A 76 -32.15 -20.26 -39.80
N ARG A 77 -31.27 -21.25 -39.56
CA ARG A 77 -31.20 -21.99 -38.29
C ARG A 77 -30.19 -21.48 -37.28
N GLU A 78 -29.35 -20.49 -37.62
CA GLU A 78 -28.41 -19.90 -36.66
C GLU A 78 -28.98 -18.71 -35.87
N THR A 79 -30.07 -18.10 -36.35
CA THR A 79 -30.65 -16.90 -35.74
C THR A 79 -31.49 -17.17 -34.49
N LEU A 80 -31.87 -18.42 -34.22
CA LEU A 80 -32.78 -18.79 -33.12
C LEU A 80 -32.08 -19.27 -31.84
N THR A 81 -30.77 -19.50 -31.86
CA THR A 81 -30.01 -19.94 -30.67
C THR A 81 -29.37 -18.77 -29.91
N THR A 82 -29.20 -17.61 -30.55
CA THR A 82 -28.63 -16.41 -29.93
C THR A 82 -29.66 -15.63 -29.11
N THR A 83 -30.93 -15.63 -29.50
CA THR A 83 -31.96 -14.83 -28.83
C THR A 83 -32.36 -15.39 -27.46
N SER A 84 -32.35 -16.71 -27.26
CA SER A 84 -32.73 -17.33 -25.97
C SER A 84 -31.68 -17.16 -24.87
N ARG A 85 -30.44 -16.82 -25.21
CA ARG A 85 -29.35 -16.58 -24.26
C ARG A 85 -29.24 -15.12 -23.80
N VAL A 86 -29.96 -14.20 -24.45
CA VAL A 86 -29.99 -12.78 -24.08
C VAL A 86 -31.13 -12.49 -23.09
N GLU A 87 -32.23 -13.22 -23.15
CA GLU A 87 -33.34 -13.09 -22.18
C GLU A 87 -33.01 -13.66 -20.79
N THR A 88 -32.09 -14.64 -20.72
CA THR A 88 -31.66 -15.24 -19.45
C THR A 88 -30.76 -14.31 -18.63
N VAL A 89 -30.18 -13.26 -19.22
CA VAL A 89 -29.34 -12.28 -18.48
C VAL A 89 -30.14 -11.08 -17.98
N THR A 90 -31.34 -10.82 -18.52
CA THR A 90 -32.21 -9.72 -18.08
C THR A 90 -33.31 -10.15 -17.10
N ALA A 91 -33.58 -11.44 -16.95
CA ALA A 91 -34.62 -11.95 -16.05
C ALA A 91 -34.18 -12.17 -14.58
N GLU A 92 -32.88 -12.19 -14.25
CA GLU A 92 -32.41 -12.34 -12.85
C GLU A 92 -32.50 -11.03 -12.04
N ARG A 93 -32.87 -9.91 -12.68
CA ARG A 93 -32.97 -8.59 -12.02
C ARG A 93 -34.33 -8.30 -11.38
N ALA A 94 -35.22 -9.29 -11.31
CA ALA A 94 -36.56 -9.11 -10.75
C ALA A 94 -36.83 -10.14 -9.64
N GLY A 95 -36.19 -9.99 -8.48
CA GLY A 95 -36.56 -10.77 -7.31
C GLY A 95 -35.49 -10.88 -6.23
N SER A 96 -35.30 -9.83 -5.43
CA SER A 96 -35.00 -10.00 -4.00
C SER A 96 -35.22 -8.68 -3.29
N GLY A 97 -36.30 -8.61 -2.51
CA GLY A 97 -36.34 -7.65 -1.41
C GLY A 97 -35.14 -7.96 -0.52
N GLU A 98 -34.19 -7.05 -0.44
CA GLU A 98 -33.01 -7.19 0.38
C GLU A 98 -33.44 -7.11 1.85
N PRO A 99 -33.35 -8.18 2.66
CA PRO A 99 -33.51 -8.03 4.08
C PRO A 99 -32.30 -7.22 4.58
N THR A 100 -32.56 -6.04 5.12
CA THR A 100 -31.57 -5.20 5.79
C THR A 100 -30.94 -5.99 6.93
N GLY A 101 -29.74 -6.54 6.71
CA GLY A 101 -29.02 -7.32 7.69
C GLY A 101 -27.59 -7.55 7.22
N ALA A 102 -26.69 -6.65 7.64
CA ALA A 102 -25.22 -6.66 7.48
C ALA A 102 -24.66 -6.98 6.07
N PRO A 103 -23.74 -6.15 5.52
CA PRO A 103 -23.14 -6.43 4.22
C PRO A 103 -22.45 -7.81 4.25
N ARG A 104 -22.91 -8.73 3.39
CA ARG A 104 -22.19 -10.00 3.13
C ARG A 104 -20.78 -9.63 2.69
N SER A 105 -19.78 -9.90 3.53
CA SER A 105 -18.39 -9.74 3.14
C SER A 105 -18.08 -10.75 2.06
N THR A 106 -17.96 -10.30 0.81
CA THR A 106 -17.40 -11.11 -0.26
C THR A 106 -15.95 -11.47 0.12
N PRO A 107 -15.45 -12.65 -0.30
CA PRO A 107 -14.06 -13.05 -0.02
C PRO A 107 -13.03 -11.99 -0.44
N ALA A 108 -13.29 -11.30 -1.56
CA ALA A 108 -12.48 -10.18 -2.03
C ALA A 108 -12.43 -9.03 -1.01
N GLY A 109 -13.59 -8.57 -0.51
CA GLY A 109 -13.64 -7.47 0.47
C GLY A 109 -13.04 -7.81 1.83
N ALA A 110 -12.96 -9.09 2.20
CA ALA A 110 -12.23 -9.51 3.41
C ALA A 110 -10.70 -9.44 3.21
N ALA A 111 -10.21 -9.87 2.05
CA ALA A 111 -8.79 -9.79 1.71
C ALA A 111 -8.29 -8.34 1.63
N ASP A 112 -9.08 -7.43 1.05
CA ASP A 112 -8.74 -6.02 0.96
C ASP A 112 -8.61 -5.38 2.35
N LYS A 113 -9.53 -5.72 3.26
CA LYS A 113 -9.48 -5.26 4.66
C LYS A 113 -8.21 -5.76 5.35
N LEU A 114 -7.82 -7.01 5.16
CA LEU A 114 -6.56 -7.55 5.69
C LEU A 114 -5.35 -6.80 5.11
N GLY A 115 -5.37 -6.51 3.80
CA GLY A 115 -4.28 -5.85 3.08
C GLY A 115 -3.98 -4.42 3.54
N VAL A 116 -4.94 -3.75 4.19
CA VAL A 116 -4.71 -2.44 4.84
C VAL A 116 -3.79 -2.56 6.05
N PHE A 117 -3.83 -3.70 6.75
CA PHE A 117 -3.04 -3.91 7.97
C PHE A 117 -1.70 -4.55 7.64
N CYS A 118 -1.70 -5.70 6.97
CA CYS A 118 -0.51 -6.52 6.81
C CYS A 118 -0.35 -6.99 5.37
N THR A 119 0.83 -7.47 5.03
CA THR A 119 1.10 -7.93 3.68
C THR A 119 0.53 -9.33 3.43
N GLY A 120 0.29 -9.61 2.16
CA GLY A 120 -0.18 -10.90 1.67
C GLY A 120 0.49 -11.23 0.34
N PRO A 121 0.66 -12.53 0.03
CA PRO A 121 1.23 -12.93 -1.24
C PRO A 121 0.22 -12.75 -2.36
N ALA A 122 0.65 -12.24 -3.52
CA ALA A 122 -0.19 -12.27 -4.73
C ALA A 122 -0.36 -13.71 -5.24
N ILE A 123 0.70 -14.51 -5.14
CA ILE A 123 0.70 -15.95 -5.43
C ILE A 123 1.34 -16.67 -4.25
N PRO A 124 0.65 -17.64 -3.61
CA PRO A 124 1.14 -18.34 -2.43
C PRO A 124 2.26 -19.31 -2.80
N ALA A 125 3.49 -18.82 -2.76
CA ALA A 125 4.70 -19.56 -3.07
C ALA A 125 5.76 -19.26 -2.00
N PRO A 126 5.65 -19.83 -0.79
CA PRO A 126 6.34 -19.33 0.40
C PRO A 126 7.86 -19.23 0.26
N ALA A 127 8.50 -20.18 -0.42
CA ALA A 127 9.94 -20.13 -0.67
C ALA A 127 10.34 -18.91 -1.51
N TRP A 128 9.59 -18.63 -2.60
CA TRP A 128 9.80 -17.47 -3.45
C TRP A 128 9.42 -16.17 -2.74
N ASN A 129 8.37 -16.18 -1.92
CA ASN A 129 7.97 -15.03 -1.13
C ASN A 129 9.01 -14.68 -0.05
N VAL A 130 9.63 -15.68 0.59
CA VAL A 130 10.75 -15.46 1.50
C VAL A 130 11.94 -14.87 0.73
N LEU A 131 12.28 -15.41 -0.44
CA LEU A 131 13.39 -14.89 -1.25
C LEU A 131 13.19 -13.41 -1.62
N THR A 132 11.99 -13.00 -2.02
CA THR A 132 11.71 -11.59 -2.36
C THR A 132 11.85 -10.67 -1.14
N GLU A 133 11.40 -11.11 0.04
CA GLU A 133 11.56 -10.36 1.29
C GLU A 133 13.03 -10.29 1.75
N VAL A 134 13.80 -11.37 1.55
CA VAL A 134 15.26 -11.38 1.79
C VAL A 134 15.94 -10.34 0.92
N ILE A 135 15.68 -10.34 -0.39
CA ILE A 135 16.30 -9.41 -1.35
C ILE A 135 15.94 -7.97 -1.01
N GLY A 136 14.65 -7.68 -0.81
CA GLY A 136 14.19 -6.33 -0.48
C GLY A 136 14.82 -5.80 0.81
N THR A 137 14.85 -6.63 1.86
CA THR A 137 15.41 -6.22 3.16
C THR A 137 16.93 -6.14 3.14
N PHE A 138 17.60 -7.04 2.41
CA PHE A 138 19.05 -6.99 2.24
C PHE A 138 19.48 -5.65 1.63
N VAL A 139 18.86 -5.25 0.52
CA VAL A 139 19.19 -3.98 -0.14
C VAL A 139 18.84 -2.80 0.77
N LEU A 140 17.67 -2.83 1.43
CA LEU A 140 17.27 -1.81 2.39
C LEU A 140 18.31 -1.60 3.49
N VAL A 141 18.68 -2.67 4.20
CA VAL A 141 19.60 -2.60 5.34
C VAL A 141 21.00 -2.24 4.89
N LEU A 142 21.48 -2.77 3.76
CA LEU A 142 22.81 -2.44 3.24
C LEU A 142 22.93 -0.94 2.94
N VAL A 143 21.95 -0.35 2.26
CA VAL A 143 21.94 1.09 1.97
C VAL A 143 21.82 1.92 3.25
N VAL A 144 20.95 1.52 4.19
CA VAL A 144 20.85 2.21 5.50
C VAL A 144 22.20 2.23 6.22
N LEU A 145 22.96 1.12 6.20
CA LEU A 145 24.27 1.05 6.84
C LEU A 145 25.32 1.92 6.13
N LEU A 146 25.31 1.97 4.78
CA LEU A 146 26.22 2.80 3.99
C LEU A 146 25.94 4.31 4.16
N PHE A 147 24.67 4.71 4.24
CA PHE A 147 24.24 6.12 4.33
C PHE A 147 23.95 6.58 5.76
N GLY A 148 24.07 5.69 6.76
CA GLY A 148 23.74 5.99 8.16
C GLY A 148 24.62 7.05 8.82
N ARG A 149 25.72 7.46 8.17
CA ARG A 149 26.63 8.52 8.62
C ARG A 149 26.54 9.82 7.80
N THR A 150 25.62 9.90 6.84
CA THR A 150 25.49 11.08 5.98
C THR A 150 24.79 12.23 6.75
N PRO A 151 25.22 13.50 6.56
CA PRO A 151 24.59 14.65 7.21
C PRO A 151 23.06 14.76 6.97
N SER A 152 22.40 15.45 7.91
CA SER A 152 21.05 15.23 8.45
C SER A 152 19.82 15.21 7.50
N GLY A 153 19.98 15.31 6.19
CA GLY A 153 18.87 15.22 5.22
C GLY A 153 19.03 14.17 4.13
N LEU A 154 20.25 13.94 3.64
CA LEU A 154 20.49 13.09 2.48
C LEU A 154 20.36 11.59 2.80
N GLY A 155 20.78 11.17 4.00
CA GLY A 155 20.64 9.78 4.45
C GLY A 155 19.17 9.33 4.48
N PRO A 156 18.30 9.99 5.25
CA PRO A 156 16.87 9.67 5.29
C PRO A 156 16.17 9.77 3.93
N ALA A 157 16.50 10.79 3.11
CA ALA A 157 15.93 10.94 1.78
C ALA A 157 16.31 9.76 0.85
N ALA A 158 17.58 9.34 0.85
CA ALA A 158 18.03 8.19 0.08
C ALA A 158 17.29 6.90 0.49
N VAL A 159 17.10 6.68 1.79
CA VAL A 159 16.33 5.54 2.31
C VAL A 159 14.86 5.63 1.90
N ALA A 160 14.24 6.81 1.94
CA ALA A 160 12.86 7.00 1.52
C ALA A 160 12.66 6.65 0.03
N PHE A 161 13.53 7.16 -0.86
CA PHE A 161 13.49 6.81 -2.28
C PHE A 161 13.78 5.34 -2.53
N LEU A 162 14.65 4.72 -1.73
CA LEU A 162 14.90 3.29 -1.82
C LEU A 162 13.65 2.48 -1.49
N VAL A 163 12.93 2.81 -0.41
CA VAL A 163 11.68 2.12 -0.04
C VAL A 163 10.64 2.26 -1.16
N VAL A 164 10.53 3.44 -1.79
CA VAL A 164 9.67 3.64 -2.98
C VAL A 164 10.11 2.73 -4.12
N GLY A 165 11.41 2.64 -4.42
CA GLY A 165 11.94 1.75 -5.45
C GLY A 165 11.66 0.27 -5.18
N ILE A 166 11.81 -0.18 -3.93
CA ILE A 166 11.48 -1.53 -3.50
C ILE A 166 9.98 -1.78 -3.66
N GLY A 167 9.13 -0.84 -3.24
CA GLY A 167 7.69 -0.96 -3.38
C GLY A 167 7.25 -1.05 -4.86
N ALA A 168 7.85 -0.24 -5.72
CA ALA A 168 7.55 -0.24 -7.15
C ALA A 168 8.04 -1.50 -7.89
N SER A 169 9.12 -2.14 -7.42
CA SER A 169 9.73 -3.31 -8.09
C SER A 169 9.34 -4.65 -7.49
N LEU A 170 9.32 -4.76 -6.16
CA LEU A 170 9.10 -6.00 -5.40
C LEU A 170 7.78 -6.00 -4.62
N GLY A 171 6.95 -4.96 -4.76
CA GLY A 171 5.69 -4.89 -4.03
C GLY A 171 4.60 -5.83 -4.53
N GLY A 172 4.61 -6.20 -5.81
CA GLY A 172 3.61 -7.11 -6.38
C GLY A 172 3.60 -8.50 -5.72
N PRO A 173 4.73 -9.23 -5.64
CA PRO A 173 4.75 -10.60 -5.13
C PRO A 173 4.30 -10.76 -3.67
N THR A 174 4.69 -9.86 -2.78
CA THR A 174 4.52 -10.03 -1.32
C THR A 174 4.00 -8.80 -0.58
N GLY A 175 3.82 -7.66 -1.24
CA GLY A 175 3.49 -6.40 -0.59
C GLY A 175 4.67 -5.73 0.13
N TYR A 176 5.92 -6.14 -0.17
CA TYR A 176 7.18 -5.60 0.37
C TYR A 176 7.14 -5.36 1.89
N ALA A 177 7.06 -6.43 2.67
CA ALA A 177 6.99 -6.29 4.12
C ALA A 177 8.25 -5.65 4.69
N ILE A 178 9.44 -6.09 4.26
CA ILE A 178 10.79 -5.56 4.52
C ILE A 178 11.18 -5.32 5.99
N ASN A 179 10.25 -5.54 6.91
CA ASN A 179 10.31 -5.21 8.31
C ASN A 179 9.27 -6.07 9.05
N PRO A 180 9.69 -6.95 9.99
CA PRO A 180 8.77 -7.78 10.75
C PRO A 180 7.73 -6.98 11.54
N ALA A 181 8.07 -5.80 12.05
CA ALA A 181 7.16 -4.94 12.80
C ALA A 181 6.09 -4.26 11.92
N ARG A 182 6.44 -3.94 10.66
CA ARG A 182 5.50 -3.38 9.66
C ARG A 182 4.38 -4.39 9.33
N ASP A 183 4.64 -5.68 9.49
CA ASP A 183 3.65 -6.73 9.23
C ASP A 183 2.97 -7.23 10.51
N LEU A 184 3.74 -7.70 11.50
CA LEU A 184 3.23 -8.43 12.64
C LEU A 184 2.36 -7.57 13.57
N GLY A 185 2.77 -6.33 13.84
CA GLY A 185 2.03 -5.41 14.71
C GLY A 185 0.63 -5.12 14.15
N PRO A 186 0.53 -4.63 12.90
CA PRO A 186 -0.76 -4.45 12.24
C PRO A 186 -1.56 -5.75 12.06
N ARG A 187 -0.90 -6.89 11.84
CA ARG A 187 -1.59 -8.20 11.75
C ARG A 187 -2.23 -8.61 13.08
N LEU A 188 -1.56 -8.34 14.21
CA LEU A 188 -2.13 -8.52 15.54
C LEU A 188 -3.31 -7.56 15.76
N ALA A 189 -3.19 -6.30 15.35
CA ALA A 189 -4.30 -5.35 15.40
C ALA A 189 -5.50 -5.83 14.56
N HIS A 190 -5.26 -6.33 13.35
CA HIS A 190 -6.29 -6.96 12.52
C HIS A 190 -6.93 -8.15 13.22
N ALA A 191 -6.18 -8.97 13.97
CA ALA A 191 -6.73 -10.10 14.70
C ALA A 191 -7.64 -9.67 15.86
N LEU A 192 -7.23 -8.66 16.63
CA LEU A 192 -7.88 -8.24 17.87
C LEU A 192 -9.06 -7.28 17.64
N LEU A 193 -8.95 -6.35 16.67
CA LEU A 193 -9.95 -5.31 16.48
C LEU A 193 -11.23 -5.87 15.85
N PRO A 194 -12.42 -5.51 16.35
CA PRO A 194 -13.69 -5.94 15.78
C PRO A 194 -13.99 -5.16 14.49
N VAL A 195 -13.44 -5.60 13.36
CA VAL A 195 -13.73 -5.06 12.03
C VAL A 195 -14.79 -5.92 11.35
N ALA A 196 -15.92 -5.31 10.97
CA ALA A 196 -17.03 -6.02 10.35
C ALA A 196 -16.62 -6.70 9.04
N GLY A 197 -16.84 -8.01 8.94
CA GLY A 197 -16.56 -8.79 7.73
C GLY A 197 -15.08 -8.78 7.31
N LYS A 198 -14.15 -8.80 8.26
CA LYS A 198 -12.69 -8.78 8.03
C LYS A 198 -12.06 -10.13 7.67
N GLY A 199 -12.73 -11.25 7.98
CA GLY A 199 -12.15 -12.59 7.82
C GLY A 199 -11.02 -12.90 8.80
N GLY A 200 -10.12 -13.82 8.43
CA GLY A 200 -8.99 -14.23 9.25
C GLY A 200 -7.71 -13.40 8.98
N SER A 201 -6.75 -13.41 9.90
CA SER A 201 -5.50 -12.62 9.80
C SER A 201 -4.36 -13.29 9.02
N ASN A 202 -4.65 -14.34 8.23
CA ASN A 202 -3.67 -15.09 7.42
C ASN A 202 -2.41 -15.53 8.20
N TRP A 203 -2.58 -16.13 9.38
CA TRP A 203 -1.49 -16.58 10.23
C TRP A 203 -0.56 -17.62 9.57
N GLY A 204 -1.07 -18.42 8.63
CA GLY A 204 -0.27 -19.38 7.88
C GLY A 204 0.82 -18.75 6.99
N TYR A 205 0.65 -17.47 6.62
CA TYR A 205 1.65 -16.70 5.86
C TYR A 205 2.52 -15.80 6.74
N ALA A 206 2.08 -15.49 7.97
CA ALA A 206 2.68 -14.46 8.83
C ALA A 206 4.17 -14.66 9.18
N TRP A 207 4.70 -15.88 9.04
CA TRP A 207 6.11 -16.17 9.27
C TRP A 207 7.02 -15.70 8.13
N VAL A 208 6.51 -15.59 6.89
CA VAL A 208 7.27 -15.13 5.72
C VAL A 208 7.81 -13.69 5.91
N PRO A 209 6.98 -12.69 6.24
CA PRO A 209 7.45 -11.32 6.49
C PRO A 209 8.25 -11.16 7.80
N ILE A 210 8.49 -12.25 8.54
CA ILE A 210 9.39 -12.27 9.70
C ILE A 210 10.73 -12.86 9.28
N VAL A 211 10.73 -14.09 8.76
CA VAL A 211 11.94 -14.83 8.41
C VAL A 211 12.70 -14.16 7.28
N GLY A 212 12.00 -13.75 6.21
CA GLY A 212 12.64 -13.12 5.06
C GLY A 212 13.43 -11.87 5.45
N PRO A 213 12.79 -10.89 6.13
CA PRO A 213 13.49 -9.69 6.55
C PRO A 213 14.63 -9.92 7.55
N VAL A 214 14.46 -10.84 8.52
CA VAL A 214 15.53 -11.17 9.48
C VAL A 214 16.76 -11.73 8.74
N VAL A 215 16.56 -12.66 7.81
CA VAL A 215 17.65 -13.24 7.01
C VAL A 215 18.32 -12.17 6.14
N GLY A 216 17.54 -11.35 5.43
CA GLY A 216 18.07 -10.27 4.60
C GLY A 216 18.89 -9.25 5.39
N ALA A 217 18.42 -8.84 6.56
CA ALA A 217 19.11 -7.91 7.45
C ALA A 217 20.44 -8.48 7.97
N VAL A 218 20.46 -9.76 8.38
CA VAL A 218 21.69 -10.42 8.84
C VAL A 218 22.72 -10.50 7.71
N LEU A 219 22.31 -10.92 6.51
CA LEU A 219 23.20 -11.00 5.35
C LEU A 219 23.78 -9.62 4.98
N ALA A 220 22.97 -8.57 5.02
CA ALA A 220 23.43 -7.20 4.75
C ALA A 220 24.43 -6.72 5.80
N GLY A 221 24.16 -6.96 7.09
CA GLY A 221 25.06 -6.59 8.17
C GLY A 221 26.40 -7.34 8.12
N LEU A 222 26.39 -8.62 7.74
CA LEU A 222 27.60 -9.42 7.53
C LEU A 222 28.40 -8.90 6.34
N LEU A 223 27.75 -8.60 5.21
CA LEU A 223 28.43 -8.04 4.05
C LEU A 223 29.03 -6.68 4.36
N PHE A 224 28.29 -5.80 5.04
CA PHE A 224 28.77 -4.48 5.43
C PHE A 224 30.07 -4.59 6.26
N ARG A 225 30.12 -5.51 7.22
CA ARG A 225 31.32 -5.79 8.04
C ARG A 225 32.54 -6.25 7.24
N VAL A 226 32.34 -6.86 6.07
CA VAL A 226 33.43 -7.28 5.19
C VAL A 226 33.90 -6.13 4.29
N LEU A 227 33.00 -5.22 3.94
CA LEU A 227 33.27 -4.11 3.02
C LEU A 227 33.85 -2.85 3.70
N THR A 228 33.66 -2.68 5.02
CA THR A 228 34.08 -1.49 5.78
C THR A 228 34.94 -1.86 6.98
#